data_AF-A0A1M6RVD3-F1
#
_entry.id   AF-A0A1M6RVD3-F1
#
_cell.length_a   1.000
_cell.length_b   1.000
_cell.length_c   1.000
_cell.angle_alpha   90.00
_cell.angle_beta   90.00
_cell.angle_gamma   90.00
#
_symmetry.space_group_name_H-M   'P 1'
#
loop_
_entity.id
_entity.type
_entity.pdbx_description
1 polymer ?
#
loop_
_entity_poly.entity_id
_entity_poly.type
_entity_poly.pdbx_seq_one_letter_code
_entity_poly.pdbx_strand_id
1 'polypeptide(L)'
;MNKIDTTDTDYDGLYDVYETAGMKIANGNVIYTDPLNKDSDGDGLTDGEEMVARFDLNNSPIFKEIIINLGIDGIIKNNYFDYKSDPSKEDTDTDGYLDAKDPRPCLCDVFYYNIENKDFLPIVDEKQCLHYGGNQGWFSEEKWLSQEYVLNNAGCGTIAVSNLLLYCERKKENNNSEIEKEYYMDYVKEIDMLYTQTKRWGTLGNELSKVINVYLKDMNYQASWEYFLNDGEMLYKIMEMLKKDIPVIFSVGPNTPNIFGKYKINLYKQNKEYGSDDLYEYNHNYNTNSHYMTITGVIVDNLASKHNVMLCVSSWGEKYYVDYWEYRDYILNHGDRVTSSMIYIR
;
A
#
# COMPACT_ATOMS: atom_id res chain seq x y z
N MET A 1 -5.28 54.87 8.51
CA MET A 1 -5.15 53.40 8.59
C MET A 1 -6.54 52.84 8.40
N ASN A 2 -6.77 52.07 7.34
CA ASN A 2 -8.06 51.40 7.16
C ASN A 2 -8.18 50.37 8.28
N LYS A 3 -9.15 50.55 9.15
CA LYS A 3 -9.45 49.59 10.21
C LYS A 3 -9.96 48.33 9.52
N ILE A 4 -9.35 47.18 9.83
CA ILE A 4 -9.83 45.88 9.38
C ILE A 4 -11.24 45.68 9.95
N ASP A 5 -12.15 45.17 9.13
CA ASP A 5 -13.47 44.75 9.61
C ASP A 5 -13.26 43.51 10.49
N THR A 6 -13.69 43.61 11.75
CA THR A 6 -13.50 42.56 12.76
C THR A 6 -14.80 41.80 13.03
N THR A 7 -15.71 41.79 12.06
CA THR A 7 -16.92 40.96 12.09
C THR A 7 -16.50 39.49 11.93
N ASP A 8 -17.06 38.66 12.81
CA ASP A 8 -16.85 37.21 12.93
C ASP A 8 -18.26 36.65 13.19
N THR A 9 -18.89 36.13 12.14
CA THR A 9 -20.33 35.84 12.14
C THR A 9 -20.66 34.50 12.80
N ASP A 10 -19.79 33.51 12.68
CA ASP A 10 -19.97 32.17 13.26
C ASP A 10 -19.18 31.94 14.56
N TYR A 11 -18.41 32.94 14.99
CA TYR A 11 -17.70 33.02 16.26
C TYR A 11 -16.59 31.96 16.41
N ASP A 12 -15.95 31.62 15.31
CA ASP A 12 -14.87 30.64 15.27
C ASP A 12 -13.47 31.25 15.49
N GLY A 13 -13.41 32.59 15.55
CA GLY A 13 -12.19 33.36 15.75
C GLY A 13 -11.48 33.73 14.45
N LEU A 14 -12.04 33.48 13.29
CA LEU A 14 -11.61 33.99 12.00
C LEU A 14 -12.58 35.11 11.58
N TYR A 15 -12.07 36.19 10.98
CA TYR A 15 -12.95 37.29 10.57
C TYR A 15 -13.48 37.06 9.17
N ASP A 16 -14.77 37.33 8.94
CA ASP A 16 -15.47 37.14 7.67
C ASP A 16 -14.70 37.75 6.48
N VAL A 17 -14.00 38.86 6.71
CA VAL A 17 -13.18 39.54 5.70
C VAL A 17 -12.05 38.66 5.17
N TYR A 18 -11.47 37.77 5.98
CA TYR A 18 -10.40 36.86 5.56
C TYR A 18 -10.94 35.62 4.88
N GLU A 19 -12.04 35.09 5.37
CA GLU A 19 -12.71 33.92 4.80
C GLU A 19 -13.20 34.20 3.38
N THR A 20 -13.80 35.38 3.18
CA THR A 20 -14.32 35.81 1.89
C THR A 20 -13.27 36.41 0.96
N ALA A 21 -12.32 37.21 1.47
CA ALA A 21 -11.27 37.81 0.63
C ALA A 21 -10.11 36.85 0.34
N GLY A 22 -9.99 35.78 1.11
CA GLY A 22 -8.99 34.73 0.98
C GLY A 22 -7.80 34.88 1.93
N MET A 23 -7.37 33.74 2.44
CA MET A 23 -6.24 33.59 3.35
C MET A 23 -5.03 33.05 2.62
N LYS A 24 -4.07 33.94 2.35
CA LYS A 24 -2.83 33.54 1.67
C LYS A 24 -1.88 32.83 2.63
N ILE A 25 -1.43 31.63 2.27
CA ILE A 25 -0.44 30.83 3.05
C ILE A 25 0.97 30.90 2.44
N ALA A 26 1.95 30.30 3.13
CA ALA A 26 3.38 30.43 2.83
C ALA A 26 3.77 30.02 1.40
N ASN A 27 3.11 29.00 0.83
CA ASN A 27 3.36 28.51 -0.53
C ASN A 27 2.70 29.37 -1.63
N GLY A 28 1.94 30.41 -1.25
CA GLY A 28 1.27 31.32 -2.16
C GLY A 28 -0.17 30.95 -2.52
N ASN A 29 -0.65 29.78 -2.10
CA ASN A 29 -2.06 29.41 -2.24
C ASN A 29 -2.94 30.32 -1.36
N VAL A 30 -4.19 30.45 -1.77
CA VAL A 30 -5.20 31.24 -1.07
C VAL A 30 -6.36 30.32 -0.72
N ILE A 31 -6.65 30.22 0.57
CA ILE A 31 -7.73 29.41 1.13
C ILE A 31 -8.95 30.29 1.37
N TYR A 32 -10.14 29.75 1.17
CA TYR A 32 -11.41 30.42 1.41
C TYR A 32 -12.32 29.49 2.20
N THR A 33 -13.10 30.05 3.11
CA THR A 33 -14.03 29.35 3.99
C THR A 33 -15.40 30.01 3.98
N ASP A 34 -16.41 29.39 4.59
CA ASP A 34 -17.75 29.96 4.70
C ASP A 34 -17.90 30.72 6.03
N PRO A 35 -18.01 32.07 6.03
CA PRO A 35 -18.08 32.88 7.26
C PRO A 35 -19.34 32.66 8.11
N LEU A 36 -20.25 31.82 7.64
CA LEU A 36 -21.46 31.41 8.38
C LEU A 36 -21.32 30.01 8.98
N ASN A 37 -20.20 29.34 8.76
CA ASN A 37 -19.96 27.97 9.16
C ASN A 37 -18.54 27.82 9.71
N LYS A 38 -18.47 27.79 11.04
CA LYS A 38 -17.23 27.69 11.82
C LYS A 38 -16.31 26.51 11.48
N ASP A 39 -16.76 25.51 10.73
CA ASP A 39 -16.06 24.25 10.42
C ASP A 39 -16.42 23.92 8.96
N SER A 40 -15.68 24.55 8.04
CA SER A 40 -16.05 24.63 6.64
C SER A 40 -16.01 23.28 5.92
N ASP A 41 -15.12 22.38 6.32
CA ASP A 41 -15.00 21.03 5.76
C ASP A 41 -15.66 19.94 6.61
N GLY A 42 -15.99 20.20 7.88
CA GLY A 42 -16.73 19.29 8.75
C GLY A 42 -15.86 18.26 9.46
N ASP A 43 -14.54 18.46 9.55
CA ASP A 43 -13.61 17.52 10.18
C ASP A 43 -13.64 17.58 11.72
N GLY A 44 -14.23 18.65 12.28
CA GLY A 44 -14.40 18.90 13.70
C GLY A 44 -13.42 19.90 14.31
N LEU A 45 -12.50 20.47 13.54
CA LEU A 45 -11.75 21.69 13.86
C LEU A 45 -12.51 22.91 13.33
N THR A 46 -12.31 24.08 13.96
CA THR A 46 -12.84 25.31 13.38
C THR A 46 -11.87 25.98 12.41
N ASP A 47 -12.36 26.72 11.43
CA ASP A 47 -11.51 27.39 10.43
C ASP A 47 -10.47 28.31 11.11
N GLY A 48 -10.88 29.00 12.17
CA GLY A 48 -10.01 29.79 13.04
C GLY A 48 -8.97 28.98 13.83
N GLU A 49 -9.31 27.76 14.29
CA GLU A 49 -8.37 26.85 14.95
C GLU A 49 -7.29 26.36 13.97
N GLU A 50 -7.70 26.00 12.75
CA GLU A 50 -6.83 25.50 11.69
C GLU A 50 -5.92 26.58 11.13
N MET A 51 -6.45 27.78 10.90
CA MET A 51 -5.66 28.93 10.44
C MET A 51 -4.86 29.60 11.55
N VAL A 52 -4.80 28.97 12.74
CA VAL A 52 -4.06 29.43 13.93
C VAL A 52 -4.29 30.93 14.14
N ALA A 53 -5.55 31.35 14.07
CA ALA A 53 -5.93 32.76 14.09
C ALA A 53 -5.50 33.38 15.44
N ARG A 54 -4.37 34.09 15.43
CA ARG A 54 -3.87 34.83 16.59
C ARG A 54 -4.08 36.30 16.37
N PHE A 55 -4.68 36.97 17.33
CA PHE A 55 -4.84 38.42 17.31
C PHE A 55 -3.90 39.08 18.31
N ASP A 56 -3.38 40.25 17.95
CA ASP A 56 -2.67 41.11 18.88
C ASP A 56 -3.65 41.78 19.87
N LEU A 57 -3.10 42.56 20.81
CA LEU A 57 -3.89 43.29 21.81
C LEU A 57 -4.87 44.32 21.22
N ASN A 58 -4.80 44.59 19.91
CA ASN A 58 -5.68 45.49 19.18
C ASN A 58 -6.67 44.75 18.26
N ASN A 59 -6.84 43.44 18.43
CA ASN A 59 -7.65 42.58 17.56
C ASN A 59 -7.18 42.59 16.09
N SER A 60 -5.89 42.83 15.83
CA SER A 60 -5.31 42.70 14.50
C SER A 60 -4.70 41.31 14.35
N PRO A 61 -5.00 40.57 13.27
CA PRO A 61 -4.43 39.25 13.08
C PRO A 61 -2.92 39.32 12.88
N ILE A 62 -2.24 38.35 13.48
CA ILE A 62 -0.80 38.22 13.45
C ILE A 62 -0.44 37.40 12.21
N PHE A 63 -0.06 38.10 11.15
CA PHE A 63 0.53 37.49 9.96
C PHE A 63 2.02 37.19 10.18
N LYS A 64 2.51 36.14 9.51
CA LYS A 64 3.96 35.95 9.32
C LYS A 64 4.42 36.77 8.10
N GLU A 65 5.61 37.33 8.17
CA GLU A 65 6.26 38.05 7.07
C GLU A 65 7.37 37.16 6.48
N ILE A 66 7.34 36.93 5.16
CA ILE A 66 8.49 36.40 4.43
C ILE A 66 9.23 37.54 3.75
N ILE A 67 10.55 37.59 3.97
CA ILE A 67 11.45 38.59 3.39
C ILE A 67 12.47 37.86 2.52
N ILE A 68 12.37 38.05 1.20
CA ILE A 68 13.32 37.49 0.23
C ILE A 68 14.22 38.61 -0.27
N ASN A 69 15.51 38.49 -0.01
CA ASN A 69 16.52 39.41 -0.52
C ASN A 69 17.08 38.88 -1.83
N LEU A 70 16.74 39.54 -2.95
CA LEU A 70 17.21 39.19 -4.30
C LEU A 70 18.53 39.91 -4.67
N GLY A 71 19.22 40.51 -3.69
CA GLY A 71 20.46 41.24 -3.91
C GLY A 71 20.21 42.57 -4.61
N ILE A 72 20.71 42.73 -5.83
CA ILE A 72 20.60 43.96 -6.63
C ILE A 72 19.17 44.23 -7.13
N ASP A 73 18.29 43.22 -7.13
CA ASP A 73 16.91 43.31 -7.63
C ASP A 73 15.89 43.71 -6.54
N GLY A 74 16.35 43.96 -5.31
CA GLY A 74 15.53 44.47 -4.20
C GLY A 74 15.07 43.42 -3.18
N ILE A 75 14.20 43.87 -2.27
CA ILE A 75 13.62 43.05 -1.20
C ILE A 75 12.15 42.82 -1.50
N ILE A 76 11.74 41.55 -1.62
CA ILE A 76 10.32 41.17 -1.66
C ILE A 76 9.87 40.91 -0.23
N LYS A 77 8.79 41.58 0.18
CA LYS A 77 8.11 41.36 1.45
C LYS A 77 6.69 40.90 1.17
N ASN A 78 6.27 39.83 1.82
CA ASN A 78 4.89 39.38 1.74
C ASN A 78 4.42 38.86 3.09
N ASN A 79 3.15 39.14 3.41
CA ASN A 79 2.49 38.63 4.59
C ASN A 79 1.67 37.39 4.22
N TYR A 80 1.58 36.44 5.15
CA TYR A 80 0.82 35.21 4.99
C TYR A 80 0.33 34.72 6.35
N PHE A 81 -0.72 33.90 6.32
CA PHE A 81 -1.24 33.20 7.49
C PHE A 81 -0.32 32.03 7.85
N ASP A 82 -0.03 31.88 9.14
CA ASP A 82 0.36 30.57 9.65
C ASP A 82 -0.88 29.68 9.64
N TYR A 83 -0.70 28.37 9.53
CA TYR A 83 -1.83 27.44 9.57
C TYR A 83 -1.34 26.05 10.02
N LYS A 84 -2.25 25.28 10.60
CA LYS A 84 -2.07 23.89 11.06
C LYS A 84 -2.54 22.92 9.98
N SER A 85 -3.66 23.21 9.34
CA SER A 85 -4.37 22.45 8.31
C SER A 85 -5.20 23.40 7.44
N ASP A 86 -5.54 22.97 6.23
CA ASP A 86 -6.36 23.67 5.24
C ASP A 86 -7.86 23.47 5.57
N PRO A 87 -8.57 24.48 6.11
CA PRO A 87 -9.96 24.37 6.58
C PRO A 87 -11.02 24.10 5.50
N SER A 88 -10.57 23.86 4.27
CA SER A 88 -11.44 23.46 3.17
C SER A 88 -11.30 21.97 2.83
N LYS A 89 -10.57 21.20 3.63
CA LYS A 89 -10.25 19.80 3.42
C LYS A 89 -10.13 19.06 4.74
N GLU A 90 -11.01 18.08 4.93
CA GLU A 90 -10.99 17.21 6.11
C GLU A 90 -9.65 16.45 6.35
N ASP A 91 -8.81 16.33 5.32
CA ASP A 91 -7.48 15.70 5.32
C ASP A 91 -6.58 16.52 4.36
N THR A 92 -5.74 17.37 4.94
CA THR A 92 -5.00 18.41 4.21
C THR A 92 -3.93 17.83 3.29
N ASP A 93 -3.22 16.80 3.73
CA ASP A 93 -2.12 16.19 2.98
C ASP A 93 -2.50 14.89 2.25
N THR A 94 -3.73 14.44 2.44
CA THR A 94 -4.39 13.31 1.76
C THR A 94 -3.79 11.95 2.08
N ASP A 95 -3.20 11.78 3.26
CA ASP A 95 -2.62 10.51 3.71
C ASP A 95 -3.64 9.55 4.35
N GLY A 96 -4.85 10.06 4.62
CA GLY A 96 -6.00 9.30 5.12
C GLY A 96 -6.39 9.62 6.56
N TYR A 97 -5.55 10.33 7.32
CA TYR A 97 -5.89 10.82 8.65
C TYR A 97 -6.60 12.17 8.56
N LEU A 98 -7.66 12.35 9.36
CA LEU A 98 -8.35 13.66 9.45
C LEU A 98 -7.48 14.66 10.20
N ASP A 99 -7.51 15.93 9.82
CA ASP A 99 -6.65 16.98 10.41
C ASP A 99 -6.89 17.19 11.92
N ALA A 100 -8.12 16.94 12.37
CA ALA A 100 -8.50 16.87 13.78
C ALA A 100 -7.74 15.81 14.59
N LYS A 101 -7.26 14.74 13.94
CA LYS A 101 -6.59 13.58 14.57
C LYS A 101 -5.13 13.44 14.17
N ASP A 102 -4.73 14.01 13.04
CA ASP A 102 -3.37 13.95 12.56
C ASP A 102 -2.45 14.85 13.42
N PRO A 103 -1.39 14.31 14.03
CA PRO A 103 -0.37 15.13 14.71
C PRO A 103 0.41 16.05 13.75
N ARG A 104 0.41 15.79 12.44
CA ARG A 104 1.15 16.55 11.41
C ARG A 104 0.32 16.73 10.11
N PRO A 105 -0.82 17.46 10.15
CA PRO A 105 -1.79 17.58 9.03
C PRO A 105 -1.26 18.06 7.67
N CYS A 106 -0.07 18.65 7.65
CA CYS A 106 0.56 19.17 6.43
C CYS A 106 1.67 18.26 5.90
N LEU A 107 1.88 17.07 6.46
CA LEU A 107 2.99 16.17 6.15
C LEU A 107 2.52 14.72 6.02
N CYS A 108 2.38 14.27 4.77
CA CYS A 108 2.00 12.91 4.45
C CYS A 108 2.87 11.87 5.16
N ASP A 109 2.23 11.07 6.01
CA ASP A 109 2.84 10.04 6.83
C ASP A 109 2.53 8.62 6.36
N VAL A 110 1.54 8.47 5.48
CA VAL A 110 1.13 7.20 4.88
C VAL A 110 1.54 7.10 3.41
N PHE A 111 2.34 6.09 3.09
CA PHE A 111 2.89 5.86 1.75
C PHE A 111 2.40 4.55 1.16
N TYR A 112 1.92 4.62 -0.09
CA TYR A 112 1.42 3.47 -0.84
C TYR A 112 2.33 3.15 -2.02
N TYR A 113 2.80 1.91 -2.09
CA TYR A 113 3.56 1.38 -3.22
C TYR A 113 2.74 0.25 -3.81
N ASN A 114 2.04 0.47 -4.92
CA ASN A 114 1.17 -0.52 -5.53
C ASN A 114 1.53 -0.73 -7.00
N ILE A 115 1.23 -1.92 -7.49
CA ILE A 115 1.06 -2.14 -8.94
C ILE A 115 -0.10 -1.28 -9.48
N GLU A 116 -0.06 -0.96 -10.77
CA GLU A 116 -1.02 -0.07 -11.44
C GLU A 116 -2.44 -0.65 -11.43
N ASN A 117 -2.60 -1.91 -11.83
CA ASN A 117 -3.88 -2.62 -11.74
C ASN A 117 -4.13 -3.15 -10.32
N LYS A 118 -4.92 -2.40 -9.54
CA LYS A 118 -5.23 -2.68 -8.14
C LYS A 118 -6.05 -3.95 -7.90
N ASP A 119 -6.81 -4.42 -8.90
CA ASP A 119 -7.66 -5.61 -8.79
C ASP A 119 -6.89 -6.90 -9.02
N PHE A 120 -5.62 -6.82 -9.47
CA PHE A 120 -4.65 -7.91 -9.61
C PHE A 120 -5.25 -9.24 -10.10
N LEU A 121 -5.30 -9.42 -11.41
CA LEU A 121 -5.90 -10.60 -12.05
C LEU A 121 -7.31 -10.89 -11.52
N PRO A 122 -8.29 -10.05 -11.89
CA PRO A 122 -9.69 -10.23 -11.50
C PRO A 122 -10.24 -11.53 -12.13
N ILE A 123 -10.27 -12.62 -11.36
CA ILE A 123 -10.74 -13.93 -11.84
C ILE A 123 -12.18 -14.13 -11.38
N VAL A 124 -13.08 -14.45 -12.32
CA VAL A 124 -14.50 -14.66 -12.03
C VAL A 124 -14.85 -16.13 -12.15
N ASP A 125 -15.50 -16.66 -11.12
CA ASP A 125 -15.97 -18.05 -11.11
C ASP A 125 -17.39 -18.22 -11.68
N GLU A 126 -17.83 -19.47 -11.79
CA GLU A 126 -19.14 -19.85 -12.30
C GLU A 126 -20.33 -19.26 -11.51
N LYS A 127 -20.09 -18.74 -10.30
CA LYS A 127 -21.08 -18.07 -9.44
C LYS A 127 -20.98 -16.55 -9.48
N GLN A 128 -20.15 -16.00 -10.37
CA GLN A 128 -19.86 -14.56 -10.47
C GLN A 128 -19.16 -14.00 -9.22
N CYS A 129 -18.47 -14.85 -8.45
CA CYS A 129 -17.60 -14.37 -7.38
C CYS A 129 -16.25 -13.95 -7.98
N LEU A 130 -15.79 -12.77 -7.58
CA LEU A 130 -14.53 -12.19 -8.00
C LEU A 130 -13.40 -12.63 -7.05
N HIS A 131 -12.30 -13.10 -7.62
CA HIS A 131 -11.10 -13.57 -6.93
C HIS A 131 -9.91 -12.65 -7.25
N TYR A 132 -9.00 -12.53 -6.29
CA TYR A 132 -7.78 -11.72 -6.34
C TYR A 132 -6.57 -12.61 -6.65
N GLY A 133 -6.35 -12.91 -7.93
CA GLY A 133 -5.36 -13.88 -8.39
C GLY A 133 -5.76 -15.34 -8.18
N GLY A 134 -4.85 -16.27 -8.46
CA GLY A 134 -5.14 -17.71 -8.45
C GLY A 134 -5.26 -18.36 -7.08
N ASN A 135 -5.99 -19.48 -7.03
CA ASN A 135 -6.07 -20.37 -5.87
C ASN A 135 -5.71 -21.81 -6.26
N GLN A 136 -4.70 -22.38 -5.62
CA GLN A 136 -4.36 -23.80 -5.82
C GLN A 136 -5.50 -24.75 -5.42
N GLY A 137 -6.36 -24.34 -4.48
CA GLY A 137 -7.50 -25.13 -4.02
C GLY A 137 -8.57 -25.38 -5.08
N TRP A 138 -8.47 -24.76 -6.26
CA TRP A 138 -9.39 -25.02 -7.36
C TRP A 138 -9.12 -26.36 -8.09
N PHE A 139 -7.94 -26.95 -7.95
CA PHE A 139 -7.61 -28.22 -8.60
C PHE A 139 -8.15 -29.43 -7.83
N SER A 140 -8.48 -30.52 -8.52
CA SER A 140 -9.13 -31.68 -7.89
C SER A 140 -8.20 -32.45 -6.95
N GLU A 141 -8.72 -32.83 -5.79
CA GLU A 141 -8.05 -33.73 -4.83
C GLU A 141 -8.48 -35.20 -4.96
N GLU A 142 -9.41 -35.52 -5.87
CA GLU A 142 -10.05 -36.85 -5.93
C GLU A 142 -9.08 -37.99 -6.23
N LYS A 143 -8.03 -37.71 -7.01
CA LYS A 143 -7.08 -38.71 -7.49
C LYS A 143 -5.69 -38.40 -6.95
N TRP A 144 -5.29 -39.08 -5.86
CA TRP A 144 -4.01 -38.85 -5.18
C TRP A 144 -2.77 -38.87 -6.11
N LEU A 145 -2.80 -39.66 -7.21
CA LEU A 145 -1.72 -39.77 -8.20
C LEU A 145 -1.77 -38.72 -9.33
N SER A 146 -2.82 -37.89 -9.41
CA SER A 146 -2.96 -36.91 -10.49
C SER A 146 -2.06 -35.68 -10.26
N GLN A 147 -1.73 -34.99 -11.34
CA GLN A 147 -1.04 -33.70 -11.25
C GLN A 147 -1.93 -32.62 -10.62
N GLU A 148 -3.25 -32.69 -10.81
CA GLU A 148 -4.20 -31.78 -10.14
C GLU A 148 -4.13 -31.90 -8.61
N TYR A 149 -3.97 -33.12 -8.07
CA TYR A 149 -3.78 -33.32 -6.63
C TYR A 149 -2.49 -32.65 -6.14
N VAL A 150 -1.41 -32.77 -6.93
CA VAL A 150 -0.12 -32.14 -6.62
C VAL A 150 -0.23 -30.61 -6.67
N LEU A 151 -0.89 -30.06 -7.68
CA LEU A 151 -1.17 -28.63 -7.78
C LEU A 151 -2.00 -28.15 -6.60
N ASN A 152 -3.07 -28.86 -6.23
CA ASN A 152 -3.90 -28.49 -5.09
C ASN A 152 -3.10 -28.44 -3.78
N ASN A 153 -2.25 -29.44 -3.52
CA ASN A 153 -1.59 -29.59 -2.23
C ASN A 153 -0.20 -28.92 -2.14
N ALA A 154 0.47 -28.66 -3.27
CA ALA A 154 1.85 -28.16 -3.31
C ALA A 154 2.11 -27.14 -4.43
N GLY A 155 1.06 -26.62 -5.09
CA GLY A 155 1.16 -25.76 -6.26
C GLY A 155 1.31 -24.27 -6.00
N CYS A 156 1.47 -23.81 -4.76
CA CYS A 156 1.56 -22.37 -4.43
C CYS A 156 2.61 -21.62 -5.27
N GLY A 157 3.79 -22.22 -5.49
CA GLY A 157 4.82 -21.61 -6.33
C GLY A 157 4.42 -21.54 -7.82
N THR A 158 3.67 -22.51 -8.32
CA THR A 158 3.16 -22.52 -9.70
C THR A 158 2.03 -21.51 -9.88
N ILE A 159 1.15 -21.37 -8.89
CA ILE A 159 0.16 -20.29 -8.86
C ILE A 159 0.85 -18.93 -8.86
N ALA A 160 1.86 -18.73 -8.02
CA ALA A 160 2.59 -17.46 -7.94
C ALA A 160 3.28 -17.10 -9.27
N VAL A 161 3.93 -18.07 -9.93
CA VAL A 161 4.48 -17.87 -11.27
C VAL A 161 3.40 -17.57 -12.29
N SER A 162 2.30 -18.34 -12.30
CA SER A 162 1.20 -18.12 -13.23
C SER A 162 0.60 -16.73 -13.08
N ASN A 163 0.37 -16.29 -11.84
CA ASN A 163 -0.08 -14.93 -11.53
C ASN A 163 0.87 -13.88 -12.10
N LEU A 164 2.17 -13.99 -11.83
CA LEU A 164 3.17 -13.03 -12.32
C LEU A 164 3.19 -12.97 -13.86
N LEU A 165 3.23 -14.13 -14.52
CA LEU A 165 3.35 -14.19 -15.96
C LEU A 165 2.10 -13.66 -16.66
N LEU A 166 0.91 -14.08 -16.19
CA LEU A 166 -0.35 -13.60 -16.76
C LEU A 166 -0.54 -12.10 -16.51
N TYR A 167 -0.10 -11.57 -15.37
CA TYR A 167 -0.10 -10.14 -15.12
C TYR A 167 0.78 -9.39 -16.14
N CYS A 168 2.00 -9.89 -16.38
CA CYS A 168 2.91 -9.31 -17.36
C CYS A 168 2.36 -9.37 -18.80
N GLU A 169 1.72 -10.47 -19.20
CA GLU A 169 1.07 -10.61 -20.51
C GLU A 169 -0.02 -9.57 -20.69
N ARG A 170 -0.96 -9.51 -19.74
CA ARG A 170 -2.12 -8.62 -19.81
C ARG A 170 -1.73 -7.15 -19.78
N LYS A 171 -0.68 -6.80 -19.03
CA LYS A 171 -0.10 -5.46 -19.04
C LYS A 171 0.36 -5.05 -20.44
N LYS A 172 1.03 -5.94 -21.18
CA LYS A 172 1.45 -5.66 -22.57
C LYS A 172 0.28 -5.44 -23.51
N GLU A 173 -0.82 -6.14 -23.27
CA GLU A 173 -2.05 -6.03 -24.04
C GLU A 173 -2.93 -4.85 -23.59
N ASN A 174 -2.55 -4.15 -22.52
CA ASN A 174 -3.39 -3.16 -21.83
C ASN A 174 -4.78 -3.73 -21.47
N ASN A 175 -4.81 -4.99 -21.04
CA ASN A 175 -6.04 -5.73 -20.78
C ASN A 175 -6.32 -5.85 -19.27
N ASN A 176 -7.37 -5.17 -18.81
CA ASN A 176 -7.83 -5.20 -17.42
C ASN A 176 -9.21 -5.87 -17.26
N SER A 177 -9.69 -6.59 -18.28
CA SER A 177 -10.93 -7.36 -18.19
C SER A 177 -10.88 -8.45 -17.10
N GLU A 178 -12.05 -8.89 -16.68
CA GLU A 178 -12.19 -10.12 -15.91
C GLU A 178 -11.64 -11.35 -16.68
N ILE A 179 -11.18 -12.35 -15.94
CA ILE A 179 -10.62 -13.60 -16.43
C ILE A 179 -11.53 -14.73 -15.97
N GLU A 180 -11.99 -15.57 -16.89
CA GLU A 180 -12.77 -16.75 -16.51
C GLU A 180 -11.89 -17.74 -15.72
N LYS A 181 -12.38 -18.22 -14.59
CA LYS A 181 -11.65 -19.17 -13.72
C LYS A 181 -11.20 -20.43 -14.46
N GLU A 182 -12.02 -20.96 -15.36
CA GLU A 182 -11.70 -22.14 -16.16
C GLU A 182 -10.50 -21.88 -17.09
N TYR A 183 -10.50 -20.74 -17.79
CA TYR A 183 -9.35 -20.28 -18.58
C TYR A 183 -8.09 -20.16 -17.72
N TYR A 184 -8.20 -19.53 -16.56
CA TYR A 184 -7.06 -19.39 -15.65
C TYR A 184 -6.51 -20.74 -15.18
N MET A 185 -7.39 -21.69 -14.84
CA MET A 185 -6.98 -23.02 -14.41
C MET A 185 -6.27 -23.81 -15.52
N ASP A 186 -6.75 -23.69 -16.77
CA ASP A 186 -6.09 -24.30 -17.93
C ASP A 186 -4.73 -23.67 -18.21
N TYR A 187 -4.62 -22.34 -18.08
CA TYR A 187 -3.34 -21.63 -18.15
C TYR A 187 -2.35 -22.12 -17.09
N VAL A 188 -2.78 -22.28 -15.83
CA VAL A 188 -1.93 -22.83 -14.76
C VAL A 188 -1.44 -24.24 -15.08
N LYS A 189 -2.31 -25.10 -15.66
CA LYS A 189 -1.93 -26.47 -16.07
C LYS A 189 -0.88 -26.44 -17.17
N GLU A 190 -0.98 -25.50 -18.11
CA GLU A 190 0.01 -25.31 -19.16
C GLU A 190 1.36 -24.85 -18.57
N ILE A 191 1.33 -23.85 -17.67
CA ILE A 191 2.54 -23.39 -16.97
C ILE A 191 3.21 -24.52 -16.19
N ASP A 192 2.42 -25.34 -15.50
CA ASP A 192 2.92 -26.50 -14.77
C ASP A 192 3.57 -27.54 -15.68
N MET A 193 2.88 -27.92 -16.76
CA MET A 193 3.35 -28.92 -17.71
C MET A 193 4.64 -28.48 -18.41
N LEU A 194 4.71 -27.23 -18.87
CA LEU A 194 5.81 -26.74 -19.70
C LEU A 194 7.01 -26.26 -18.88
N TYR A 195 6.78 -25.71 -17.68
CA TYR A 195 7.81 -24.98 -16.98
C TYR A 195 8.04 -25.44 -15.54
N THR A 196 7.07 -25.30 -14.64
CA THR A 196 7.34 -25.47 -13.20
C THR A 196 7.42 -26.93 -12.77
N GLN A 197 6.66 -27.82 -13.40
CA GLN A 197 6.64 -29.26 -13.15
C GLN A 197 6.55 -29.57 -11.65
N THR A 198 5.49 -29.07 -11.01
CA THR A 198 5.29 -29.09 -9.56
C THR A 198 5.48 -30.49 -9.00
N LYS A 199 6.26 -30.59 -7.93
CA LYS A 199 6.52 -31.84 -7.20
C LYS A 199 5.64 -31.89 -5.95
N ARG A 200 5.51 -33.08 -5.34
CA ARG A 200 4.70 -33.28 -4.12
C ARG A 200 5.14 -32.47 -2.90
N TRP A 201 6.39 -32.00 -2.90
CA TRP A 201 6.96 -31.13 -1.87
C TRP A 201 7.06 -29.66 -2.33
N GLY A 202 6.38 -29.32 -3.42
CA GLY A 202 6.37 -27.99 -4.01
C GLY A 202 7.57 -27.70 -4.89
N THR A 203 7.80 -26.41 -5.12
CA THR A 203 8.85 -25.86 -5.99
C THR A 203 9.84 -25.02 -5.20
N LEU A 204 11.11 -25.04 -5.61
CA LEU A 204 12.16 -24.24 -4.98
C LEU A 204 12.25 -22.86 -5.64
N GLY A 205 12.56 -21.81 -4.87
CA GLY A 205 12.58 -20.45 -5.39
C GLY A 205 13.60 -20.23 -6.53
N ASN A 206 14.74 -20.92 -6.48
CA ASN A 206 15.71 -20.92 -7.57
C ASN A 206 15.22 -21.66 -8.83
N GLU A 207 14.33 -22.65 -8.70
CA GLU A 207 13.66 -23.27 -9.84
C GLU A 207 12.66 -22.28 -10.46
N LEU A 208 11.87 -21.58 -9.64
CA LEU A 208 10.92 -20.55 -10.10
C LEU A 208 11.61 -19.43 -10.88
N SER A 209 12.73 -18.88 -10.38
CA SER A 209 13.48 -17.83 -11.09
C SER A 209 13.99 -18.29 -12.46
N LYS A 210 14.40 -19.56 -12.61
CA LYS A 210 14.82 -20.11 -13.91
C LYS A 210 13.66 -20.19 -14.89
N VAL A 211 12.51 -20.66 -14.42
CA VAL A 211 11.27 -20.72 -15.21
C VAL A 211 10.87 -19.33 -15.70
N ILE A 212 10.87 -18.34 -14.80
CA ILE A 212 10.54 -16.95 -15.15
C ILE A 212 11.51 -16.40 -16.20
N ASN A 213 12.82 -16.68 -16.08
CA ASN A 213 13.79 -16.24 -17.10
C ASN A 213 13.59 -16.91 -18.47
N VAL A 214 13.12 -18.16 -18.51
CA VAL A 214 12.79 -18.82 -19.78
C VAL A 214 11.64 -18.08 -20.46
N TYR A 215 10.61 -17.72 -19.70
CA TYR A 215 9.45 -17.01 -20.21
C TYR A 215 9.77 -15.55 -20.59
N LEU A 216 10.53 -14.83 -19.76
CA LEU A 216 10.88 -13.41 -19.95
C LEU A 216 12.08 -13.19 -20.89
N LYS A 217 12.58 -14.23 -21.57
CA LYS A 217 13.83 -14.18 -22.34
C LYS A 217 13.88 -13.03 -23.35
N ASP A 218 12.75 -12.66 -23.93
CA ASP A 218 12.65 -11.60 -24.94
C ASP A 218 12.31 -10.21 -24.33
N MET A 219 12.22 -10.10 -23.01
CA MET A 219 11.72 -8.89 -22.32
C MET A 219 12.80 -8.05 -21.62
N ASN A 220 14.09 -8.33 -21.85
CA ASN A 220 15.24 -7.66 -21.18
C ASN A 220 15.14 -7.63 -19.63
N TYR A 221 14.36 -8.52 -19.05
CA TYR A 221 14.25 -8.72 -17.62
C TYR A 221 15.09 -9.91 -17.19
N GLN A 222 15.62 -9.85 -15.98
CA GLN A 222 16.28 -11.00 -15.36
C GLN A 222 15.74 -11.25 -13.95
N ALA A 223 15.20 -12.45 -13.74
CA ALA A 223 14.73 -12.91 -12.46
C ALA A 223 15.84 -13.64 -11.67
N SER A 224 15.96 -13.38 -10.38
CA SER A 224 16.79 -14.13 -9.44
C SER A 224 16.02 -14.47 -8.17
N TRP A 225 16.30 -15.64 -7.60
CA TRP A 225 15.96 -15.90 -6.21
C TRP A 225 17.01 -15.25 -5.33
N GLU A 226 16.57 -14.34 -4.46
CA GLU A 226 17.49 -13.62 -3.58
C GLU A 226 17.81 -14.46 -2.34
N TYR A 227 19.05 -14.39 -1.88
CA TYR A 227 19.53 -15.13 -0.72
C TYR A 227 20.05 -14.17 0.34
N PHE A 228 19.79 -14.48 1.61
CA PHE A 228 20.38 -13.79 2.77
C PHE A 228 20.01 -12.30 2.90
N LEU A 229 18.90 -11.86 2.29
CA LEU A 229 18.45 -10.47 2.37
C LEU A 229 18.26 -10.03 3.83
N ASN A 230 18.84 -8.88 4.17
CA ASN A 230 18.52 -8.20 5.41
C ASN A 230 17.15 -7.51 5.31
N ASP A 231 16.68 -7.00 6.45
CA ASP A 231 15.32 -6.46 6.58
C ASP A 231 15.11 -5.21 5.70
N GLY A 232 16.13 -4.37 5.52
CA GLY A 232 16.04 -3.20 4.65
C GLY A 232 16.15 -3.54 3.16
N GLU A 233 17.06 -4.45 2.80
CA GLU A 233 17.28 -4.86 1.41
C GLU A 233 16.05 -5.52 0.79
N MET A 234 15.38 -6.39 1.54
CA MET A 234 14.18 -7.05 1.06
C MET A 234 13.05 -6.04 0.82
N LEU A 235 12.77 -5.19 1.79
CA LEU A 235 11.72 -4.17 1.66
C LEU A 235 12.00 -3.21 0.49
N TYR A 236 13.25 -2.74 0.37
CA TYR A 236 13.67 -1.90 -0.74
C TYR A 236 13.43 -2.56 -2.10
N LYS A 237 13.81 -3.83 -2.28
CA LYS A 237 13.62 -4.56 -3.54
C LYS A 237 12.14 -4.80 -3.85
N ILE A 238 11.32 -5.10 -2.83
CA ILE A 238 9.87 -5.20 -2.99
C ILE A 238 9.31 -3.88 -3.54
N MET A 239 9.62 -2.75 -2.88
CA MET A 239 9.14 -1.44 -3.29
C MET A 239 9.66 -1.03 -4.68
N GLU A 240 10.90 -1.40 -5.03
CA GLU A 240 11.47 -1.13 -6.35
C GLU A 240 10.71 -1.86 -7.47
N MET A 241 10.40 -3.15 -7.26
CA MET A 241 9.62 -3.92 -8.23
C MET A 241 8.19 -3.38 -8.39
N LEU A 242 7.54 -3.03 -7.28
CA LEU A 242 6.20 -2.44 -7.31
C LEU A 242 6.18 -1.09 -8.04
N LYS A 243 7.20 -0.24 -7.87
CA LYS A 243 7.36 1.00 -8.64
C LYS A 243 7.56 0.79 -10.13
N LYS A 244 8.11 -0.36 -10.53
CA LYS A 244 8.23 -0.80 -11.93
C LYS A 244 6.95 -1.50 -12.43
N ASP A 245 5.92 -1.53 -11.59
CA ASP A 245 4.66 -2.23 -11.82
C ASP A 245 4.89 -3.72 -12.15
N ILE A 246 5.64 -4.37 -11.23
CA ILE A 246 5.95 -5.80 -11.24
C ILE A 246 5.53 -6.39 -9.88
N PRO A 247 4.53 -7.27 -9.82
CA PRO A 247 4.15 -7.96 -8.59
C PRO A 247 5.27 -8.90 -8.13
N VAL A 248 5.41 -9.09 -6.82
CA VAL A 248 6.57 -9.77 -6.23
C VAL A 248 6.20 -11.13 -5.68
N ILE A 249 6.77 -12.20 -6.23
CA ILE A 249 6.64 -13.53 -5.63
C ILE A 249 7.56 -13.59 -4.41
N PHE A 250 7.00 -13.94 -3.25
CA PHE A 250 7.78 -14.20 -2.04
C PHE A 250 7.28 -15.46 -1.34
N SER A 251 8.08 -15.96 -0.39
CA SER A 251 7.75 -17.13 0.39
C SER A 251 7.85 -16.89 1.89
N VAL A 252 6.97 -17.59 2.60
CA VAL A 252 7.20 -17.97 4.00
C VAL A 252 7.78 -19.37 3.95
N GLY A 253 9.05 -19.53 4.29
CA GLY A 253 9.75 -20.81 4.28
C GLY A 253 9.20 -21.79 5.33
N PRO A 254 9.70 -23.04 5.34
CA PRO A 254 9.47 -23.96 6.43
C PRO A 254 10.14 -23.47 7.72
N ASN A 255 9.78 -24.10 8.83
CA ASN A 255 10.43 -23.81 10.10
C ASN A 255 11.89 -24.34 10.07
N THR A 256 12.86 -23.55 10.49
CA THR A 256 14.30 -23.90 10.49
C THR A 256 14.90 -23.52 11.85
N PRO A 257 15.75 -24.37 12.48
CA PRO A 257 16.23 -25.67 12.01
C PRO A 257 15.22 -26.82 12.19
N ASN A 258 14.12 -26.60 12.93
CA ASN A 258 13.11 -27.63 13.15
C ASN A 258 12.04 -27.61 12.05
N ILE A 259 12.23 -28.41 11.01
CA ILE A 259 11.30 -28.53 9.87
C ILE A 259 9.89 -29.02 10.23
N PHE A 260 9.72 -29.62 11.42
CA PHE A 260 8.40 -30.02 11.95
C PHE A 260 7.81 -28.97 12.90
N GLY A 261 8.46 -27.81 13.01
CA GLY A 261 7.96 -26.65 13.75
C GLY A 261 6.59 -26.21 13.23
N LYS A 262 5.79 -25.66 14.13
CA LYS A 262 4.40 -25.25 13.86
C LYS A 262 4.22 -23.74 13.85
N TYR A 263 5.30 -22.97 13.94
CA TYR A 263 5.21 -21.51 13.85
C TYR A 263 4.81 -21.12 12.44
N LYS A 264 3.97 -20.09 12.37
CA LYS A 264 3.34 -19.57 11.17
C LYS A 264 3.21 -18.07 11.32
N ILE A 265 3.22 -17.36 10.19
CA ILE A 265 2.86 -15.95 10.17
C ILE A 265 1.36 -15.79 9.98
N ASN A 266 0.84 -14.66 10.39
CA ASN A 266 -0.55 -14.26 10.25
C ASN A 266 -0.82 -13.64 8.88
N LEU A 267 -2.04 -13.90 8.38
CA LEU A 267 -2.64 -13.22 7.24
C LEU A 267 -3.86 -12.46 7.75
N TYR A 268 -3.86 -11.16 7.47
CA TYR A 268 -4.86 -10.23 7.95
C TYR A 268 -5.83 -9.82 6.83
N LYS A 269 -7.06 -9.48 7.22
CA LYS A 269 -7.98 -8.67 6.40
C LYS A 269 -7.98 -7.24 6.96
N GLN A 270 -7.91 -6.27 6.07
CA GLN A 270 -7.88 -4.84 6.40
C GLN A 270 -9.29 -4.27 6.35
N ASN A 271 -9.67 -3.52 7.37
CA ASN A 271 -10.85 -2.66 7.38
C ASN A 271 -10.39 -1.21 7.62
N LYS A 272 -10.97 -0.25 6.89
CA LYS A 272 -10.76 1.18 7.20
C LYS A 272 -11.59 1.51 8.44
N GLU A 273 -10.96 2.06 9.46
CA GLU A 273 -11.65 2.47 10.68
C GLU A 273 -11.78 3.99 10.68
N TYR A 274 -13.01 4.49 10.56
CA TYR A 274 -13.23 5.93 10.62
C TYR A 274 -13.20 6.38 12.07
N GLY A 275 -12.09 7.03 12.44
CA GLY A 275 -11.97 7.77 13.67
C GLY A 275 -11.38 7.04 14.87
N SER A 276 -10.63 5.95 14.65
CA SER A 276 -9.67 5.44 15.64
C SER A 276 -8.28 6.08 15.50
N ASP A 277 -7.35 5.71 16.39
CA ASP A 277 -5.97 6.24 16.39
C ASP A 277 -5.13 5.69 15.23
N ASP A 278 -5.46 4.51 14.69
CA ASP A 278 -4.78 3.89 13.54
C ASP A 278 -5.69 3.97 12.31
N LEU A 279 -5.14 4.25 11.12
CA LEU A 279 -5.91 4.37 9.87
C LEU A 279 -6.67 3.08 9.49
N TYR A 280 -6.10 1.93 9.86
CA TYR A 280 -6.60 0.62 9.49
C TYR A 280 -6.64 -0.35 10.67
N GLU A 281 -7.73 -1.11 10.75
CA GLU A 281 -7.82 -2.31 11.57
C GLU A 281 -7.41 -3.54 10.75
N TYR A 282 -6.51 -4.35 11.32
CA TYR A 282 -6.08 -5.62 10.75
C TYR A 282 -6.60 -6.80 11.57
N ASN A 283 -7.58 -7.49 11.02
CA ASN A 283 -8.20 -8.65 11.65
C ASN A 283 -7.50 -9.93 11.19
N HIS A 284 -6.99 -10.70 12.15
CA HIS A 284 -6.39 -12.01 11.88
C HIS A 284 -7.44 -12.92 11.20
N ASN A 285 -7.03 -13.58 10.12
CA ASN A 285 -7.93 -14.46 9.36
C ASN A 285 -7.33 -15.86 9.18
N TYR A 286 -6.11 -15.95 8.65
CA TYR A 286 -5.42 -17.22 8.43
C TYR A 286 -3.99 -17.18 8.95
N ASN A 287 -3.34 -18.34 9.00
CA ASN A 287 -1.92 -18.47 9.28
C ASN A 287 -1.25 -19.43 8.31
N THR A 288 0.00 -19.15 7.95
CA THR A 288 0.72 -19.94 6.96
C THR A 288 2.22 -20.06 7.25
N ASN A 289 2.82 -21.13 6.73
CA ASN A 289 4.25 -21.33 6.55
C ASN A 289 4.44 -22.24 5.32
N SER A 290 5.68 -22.39 4.85
CA SER A 290 6.00 -23.22 3.68
C SER A 290 5.14 -22.88 2.44
N HIS A 291 4.92 -21.59 2.19
CA HIS A 291 3.91 -21.11 1.23
C HIS A 291 4.43 -19.93 0.41
N TYR A 292 4.17 -19.94 -0.90
CA TYR A 292 4.41 -18.81 -1.79
C TYR A 292 3.16 -17.95 -1.92
N MET A 293 3.37 -16.64 -1.98
CA MET A 293 2.33 -15.64 -2.20
C MET A 293 2.85 -14.56 -3.15
N THR A 294 1.96 -13.71 -3.63
CA THR A 294 2.34 -12.59 -4.50
C THR A 294 2.04 -11.27 -3.83
N ILE A 295 3.06 -10.44 -3.58
CA ILE A 295 2.91 -9.07 -3.10
C ILE A 295 2.50 -8.19 -4.27
N THR A 296 1.45 -7.43 -4.07
CA THR A 296 0.87 -6.49 -5.05
C THR A 296 0.92 -5.05 -4.56
N GLY A 297 1.20 -4.85 -3.28
CA GLY A 297 1.42 -3.53 -2.72
C GLY A 297 2.13 -3.53 -1.37
N VAL A 298 2.57 -2.35 -0.94
CA VAL A 298 3.08 -2.06 0.41
C VAL A 298 2.43 -0.79 0.92
N ILE A 299 1.97 -0.83 2.16
CA ILE A 299 1.50 0.33 2.92
C ILE A 299 2.53 0.58 4.01
N VAL A 300 3.09 1.79 4.04
CA VAL A 300 3.93 2.27 5.12
C VAL A 300 3.17 3.38 5.83
N ASP A 301 2.83 3.18 7.09
CA ASP A 301 2.09 4.12 7.92
C ASP A 301 2.98 4.51 9.10
N ASN A 302 3.53 5.73 9.08
CA ASN A 302 4.46 6.17 10.11
C ASN A 302 3.78 6.62 11.41
N LEU A 303 2.45 6.74 11.42
CA LEU A 303 1.65 7.11 12.60
C LEU A 303 1.09 5.88 13.31
N ALA A 304 0.86 4.78 12.58
CA ALA A 304 0.31 3.56 13.13
C ALA A 304 1.13 3.01 14.31
N SER A 305 0.43 2.71 15.39
CA SER A 305 1.00 2.18 16.63
C SER A 305 1.52 0.73 16.49
N LYS A 306 0.96 -0.01 15.53
CA LYS A 306 1.27 -1.39 15.15
C LYS A 306 1.06 -1.52 13.64
N HIS A 307 1.59 -2.57 13.01
CA HIS A 307 1.31 -2.82 11.58
C HIS A 307 1.74 -1.64 10.67
N ASN A 308 2.84 -0.95 11.04
CA ASN A 308 3.32 0.23 10.34
C ASN A 308 3.90 -0.06 8.94
N VAL A 309 4.19 -1.33 8.62
CA VAL A 309 4.58 -1.77 7.27
C VAL A 309 3.80 -3.04 6.92
N MET A 310 2.83 -2.90 6.04
CA MET A 310 1.95 -3.99 5.62
C MET A 310 2.14 -4.33 4.15
N LEU A 311 2.44 -5.60 3.88
CA LEU A 311 2.48 -6.14 2.53
C LEU A 311 1.07 -6.55 2.12
N CYS A 312 0.55 -5.96 1.04
CA CYS A 312 -0.68 -6.41 0.38
C CYS A 312 -0.35 -7.61 -0.49
N VAL A 313 -0.99 -8.76 -0.24
CA VAL A 313 -0.66 -10.04 -0.88
C VAL A 313 -1.89 -10.74 -1.46
N SER A 314 -1.70 -11.37 -2.62
CA SER A 314 -2.61 -12.38 -3.18
C SER A 314 -2.20 -13.76 -2.70
N SER A 315 -3.15 -14.48 -2.12
CA SER A 315 -3.02 -15.88 -1.75
C SER A 315 -4.40 -16.54 -1.77
N TRP A 316 -4.48 -17.80 -2.20
CA TRP A 316 -5.74 -18.59 -2.21
C TRP A 316 -6.94 -17.88 -2.86
N GLY A 317 -6.70 -17.09 -3.92
CA GLY A 317 -7.75 -16.35 -4.63
C GLY A 317 -8.25 -15.10 -3.91
N GLU A 318 -7.59 -14.68 -2.84
CA GLU A 318 -8.05 -13.63 -1.94
C GLU A 318 -6.95 -12.61 -1.67
N LYS A 319 -7.37 -11.37 -1.38
CA LYS A 319 -6.48 -10.30 -0.93
C LYS A 319 -6.29 -10.40 0.58
N TYR A 320 -5.04 -10.43 1.03
CA TYR A 320 -4.64 -10.42 2.44
C TYR A 320 -3.55 -9.38 2.68
N TYR A 321 -3.24 -9.20 3.96
CA TYR A 321 -2.15 -8.34 4.42
C TYR A 321 -1.22 -9.14 5.33
N VAL A 322 0.08 -8.92 5.18
CA VAL A 322 1.14 -9.50 6.03
C VAL A 322 1.87 -8.36 6.71
N ASP A 323 1.98 -8.42 8.03
CA ASP A 323 2.88 -7.53 8.78
C ASP A 323 4.33 -7.88 8.44
N TYR A 324 5.04 -6.89 7.88
CA TYR A 324 6.42 -7.09 7.44
C TYR A 324 7.33 -7.46 8.60
N TRP A 325 7.19 -6.82 9.75
CA TRP A 325 8.04 -7.05 10.91
C TRP A 325 7.73 -8.38 11.58
N GLU A 326 6.46 -8.80 11.61
CA GLU A 326 6.10 -10.17 12.03
C GLU A 326 6.76 -11.21 11.13
N TYR A 327 6.73 -10.98 9.81
CA TYR A 327 7.41 -11.86 8.85
C TYR A 327 8.93 -11.89 9.06
N ARG A 328 9.56 -10.73 9.30
CA ARG A 328 11.01 -10.67 9.60
C ARG A 328 11.37 -11.35 10.91
N ASP A 329 10.55 -11.22 11.95
CA ASP A 329 10.72 -11.93 13.22
C ASP A 329 10.63 -13.45 13.03
N TYR A 330 9.64 -13.91 12.24
CA TYR A 330 9.54 -15.32 11.86
C TYR A 330 10.83 -15.83 11.18
N ILE A 331 11.36 -15.10 10.21
CA ILE A 331 12.61 -15.48 9.52
C ILE A 331 13.77 -15.61 10.51
N LEU A 332 13.87 -14.70 11.48
CA LEU A 332 14.97 -14.67 12.42
C LEU A 332 14.89 -15.80 13.45
N ASN A 333 13.69 -16.07 13.98
CA ASN A 333 13.49 -16.93 15.15
C ASN A 333 13.01 -18.34 14.81
N HIS A 334 12.34 -18.50 13.67
CA HIS A 334 11.61 -19.72 13.33
C HIS A 334 11.85 -20.22 11.91
N GLY A 335 12.41 -19.42 11.02
CA GLY A 335 12.69 -19.76 9.61
C GLY A 335 14.15 -19.53 9.23
N ASP A 336 14.38 -19.19 7.95
CA ASP A 336 15.70 -18.85 7.45
C ASP A 336 15.63 -17.89 6.25
N ARG A 337 16.75 -17.22 5.94
CA ARG A 337 16.87 -16.23 4.85
C ARG A 337 17.15 -16.84 3.47
N VAL A 338 17.07 -18.16 3.34
CA VAL A 338 17.29 -18.90 2.09
C VAL A 338 15.95 -19.30 1.50
N THR A 339 15.05 -19.81 2.33
CA THR A 339 13.74 -20.34 1.94
C THR A 339 12.60 -19.35 2.20
N SER A 340 12.76 -18.39 3.11
CA SER A 340 11.87 -17.23 3.24
C SER A 340 12.51 -16.04 2.55
N SER A 341 12.23 -15.90 1.26
CA SER A 341 12.82 -14.85 0.42
C SER A 341 11.87 -14.46 -0.71
N MET A 342 12.39 -13.78 -1.73
CA MET A 342 11.64 -13.28 -2.87
C MET A 342 12.34 -13.54 -4.21
N ILE A 343 11.53 -13.53 -5.27
CA ILE A 343 12.01 -13.35 -6.63
C ILE A 343 12.23 -11.86 -6.86
N TYR A 344 13.43 -11.47 -7.25
CA TYR A 344 13.75 -10.13 -7.72
C TYR A 344 13.88 -10.10 -9.24
N ILE A 345 13.22 -9.15 -9.89
CA ILE A 345 13.29 -8.95 -11.35
C ILE A 345 13.90 -7.58 -11.62
N ARG A 346 15.04 -7.57 -12.30
CA ARG A 346 15.81 -6.37 -12.61
C ARG A 346 15.63 -5.88 -14.04
#